data_AF-A0ABD5S439-F1
#
_entry.id   AF-A0ABD5S439-F1
#
_cell.length_a   1.000
_cell.length_b   1.000
_cell.length_c   1.000
_cell.angle_alpha   90.00
_cell.angle_beta   90.00
_cell.angle_gamma   90.00
#
_symmetry.space_group_name_H-M   'P 1'
#
loop_
_entity.id
_entity.type
_entity.pdbx_description
1 polymer ?
#
loop_
_entity_poly.entity_id
_entity_poly.type
_entity_poly.pdbx_seq_one_letter_code
_entity_poly.pdbx_strand_id
1 'polypeptide(L)' 'LTRERTVYDASGERSDPRHATVEIHGEGGLYIKELISGDDGRTEPSLSGLLGVDADVTALDVTAVEGEEEPFERPEFFR' A
#
# COMPACT_ATOMS: atom_id res chain seq x y z
N LEU A 1 14.82 -9.91 -9.99
CA LEU A 1 15.00 -8.49 -10.36
C LEU A 1 14.36 -7.67 -9.26
N THR A 2 15.12 -6.78 -8.62
CA THR A 2 14.56 -5.82 -7.65
C THR A 2 13.83 -4.72 -8.41
N ARG A 3 12.64 -4.34 -7.96
CA ARG A 3 11.87 -3.22 -8.50
C ARG A 3 11.76 -2.15 -7.44
N GLU A 4 11.87 -0.89 -7.85
CA GLU A 4 11.57 0.25 -7.00
C GLU A 4 10.12 0.66 -7.26
N ARG A 5 9.39 0.98 -6.19
CA ARG A 5 8.01 1.48 -6.25
C ARG A 5 7.85 2.60 -5.24
N THR A 6 7.09 3.62 -5.62
CA THR A 6 6.92 4.81 -4.78
C THR A 6 5.64 4.73 -3.95
N VAL A 7 5.75 5.01 -2.65
CA VAL A 7 4.61 5.40 -1.82
C VAL A 7 4.54 6.92 -1.87
N TYR A 8 3.47 7.45 -2.47
CA TYR A 8 3.26 8.88 -2.63
C TYR A 8 2.80 9.54 -1.33
N ASP A 9 1.91 8.87 -0.60
CA ASP A 9 1.44 9.31 0.72
C ASP A 9 1.04 8.09 1.56
N ALA A 10 1.18 8.21 2.88
CA ALA A 10 0.73 7.20 3.82
C ALA A 10 0.26 7.83 5.13
N SER A 11 -0.88 7.36 5.63
CA SER A 11 -1.42 7.72 6.94
C SER A 11 -1.89 6.48 7.68
N GLY A 12 -2.07 6.58 9.00
CA GLY A 12 -2.56 5.45 9.77
C GLY A 12 -3.18 5.83 11.11
N GLU A 13 -4.20 5.07 11.50
CA GLU A 13 -4.93 5.22 12.74
C GLU A 13 -4.97 3.87 13.48
N ARG A 14 -4.60 3.87 14.76
CA ARG A 14 -4.68 2.69 15.62
C ARG A 14 -6.09 2.54 16.16
N SER A 15 -6.72 1.40 15.90
CA SER A 15 -8.02 1.06 16.49
C SER A 15 -7.87 0.43 17.87
N ASP A 16 -6.77 -0.29 18.11
CA ASP A 16 -6.42 -0.87 19.41
C ASP A 16 -4.90 -1.12 19.53
N PRO A 17 -4.40 -1.74 20.63
CA PRO A 17 -2.97 -1.99 20.79
C PRO A 17 -2.32 -2.85 19.69
N ARG A 18 -3.08 -3.68 18.96
CA ARG A 18 -2.58 -4.65 17.97
C ARG A 18 -3.15 -4.44 16.56
N HIS A 19 -4.06 -3.50 16.37
CA HIS A 19 -4.66 -3.23 15.06
C HIS A 19 -4.58 -1.76 14.69
N ALA A 20 -4.32 -1.51 13.41
CA ALA A 20 -4.34 -0.19 12.80
C ALA A 20 -4.90 -0.29 11.38
N THR A 21 -5.57 0.76 10.95
CA THR A 21 -5.90 0.98 9.53
C THR A 21 -4.83 1.90 8.96
N VAL A 22 -4.28 1.52 7.81
CA VAL A 22 -3.26 2.31 7.10
C VAL A 22 -3.81 2.62 5.72
N GLU A 23 -3.82 3.90 5.36
CA GLU A 23 -4.15 4.36 4.02
C GLU A 23 -2.86 4.64 3.27
N ILE A 24 -2.74 4.10 2.06
CA ILE A 24 -1.53 4.20 1.24
C ILE A 24 -1.95 4.66 -0.14
N HIS A 25 -1.39 5.80 -0.57
CA HIS A 25 -1.39 6.21 -1.96
C HIS A 25 -0.02 5.84 -2.55
N GLY A 26 0.01 5.01 -3.59
CA GLY A 26 1.26 4.53 -4.16
C GLY A 26 1.20 4.25 -5.65
N GLU A 27 2.38 4.07 -6.23
CA GLU A 27 2.60 3.78 -7.64
C GLU A 27 1.90 2.49 -8.08
N GLY A 28 1.46 2.47 -9.34
CA GLY A 28 0.92 1.28 -9.99
C GLY A 28 1.81 0.04 -9.83
N GLY A 29 1.22 -1.04 -9.31
CA GLY A 29 1.92 -2.30 -9.07
C GLY A 29 2.76 -2.34 -7.80
N LEU A 30 2.56 -1.40 -6.86
CA LEU A 30 2.99 -1.54 -5.48
C LEU A 30 2.24 -2.70 -4.79
N TYR A 31 2.97 -3.58 -4.12
CA TYR A 31 2.42 -4.75 -3.44
C TYR A 31 2.16 -4.43 -1.96
N ILE A 32 0.93 -4.04 -1.63
CA ILE A 32 0.59 -3.57 -0.27
C ILE A 32 0.92 -4.60 0.82
N LYS A 33 0.63 -5.88 0.59
CA LYS A 33 0.92 -6.93 1.59
C LYS A 33 2.41 -7.02 1.92
N GLU A 34 3.26 -6.90 0.91
CA GLU A 34 4.71 -6.97 1.03
C GLU A 34 5.29 -5.69 1.63
N LEU A 35 4.72 -4.53 1.29
CA LEU A 35 5.05 -3.25 1.94
C LEU A 35 4.75 -3.28 3.44
N ILE A 36 3.67 -3.95 3.86
CA ILE A 36 3.31 -4.07 5.28
C ILE A 36 4.19 -5.11 5.99
N SER A 37 4.33 -6.32 5.43
CA SER A 37 5.01 -7.43 6.10
C SER A 37 6.53 -7.43 5.96
N GLY A 38 7.06 -6.76 4.94
CA GLY A 38 8.48 -6.84 4.56
C GLY A 38 8.85 -8.08 3.75
N ASP A 39 7.90 -9.01 3.56
CA ASP A 39 8.04 -10.20 2.71
C ASP A 39 9.35 -10.97 2.98
N ASP A 40 9.59 -11.29 4.26
CA ASP A 40 10.82 -11.93 4.76
C ASP A 40 12.10 -11.14 4.41
N GLY A 41 12.01 -9.81 4.42
CA GLY A 41 13.12 -8.90 4.13
C GLY A 41 13.37 -8.66 2.64
N ARG A 42 12.44 -9.07 1.76
CA ARG A 42 12.53 -8.82 0.31
C ARG A 42 12.05 -7.43 -0.10
N THR A 43 11.27 -6.77 0.76
CA THR A 43 10.77 -5.39 0.55
C THR A 43 11.30 -4.46 1.64
N GLU A 44 12.03 -3.41 1.24
CA GLU A 44 12.67 -2.44 2.12
C GLU A 44 12.57 -1.01 1.54
N PRO A 45 12.11 0.00 2.30
CA PRO A 45 11.53 -0.13 3.64
C PRO A 45 10.15 -0.81 3.63
N SER A 46 9.81 -1.45 4.75
CA SER A 46 8.48 -2.01 5.03
C SER A 46 7.94 -1.50 6.36
N LEU A 47 6.62 -1.52 6.57
CA LEU A 47 6.03 -1.04 7.82
C LEU A 47 6.49 -1.87 9.03
N SER A 48 6.52 -3.20 8.90
CA SER A 48 7.05 -4.10 9.93
C SER A 48 8.51 -3.77 10.27
N GLY A 49 9.35 -3.59 9.25
CA GLY A 49 10.76 -3.20 9.40
C GLY A 49 10.93 -1.84 10.10
N LEU A 50 10.13 -0.84 9.71
CA LEU A 50 10.16 0.49 10.32
C LEU A 50 9.69 0.50 11.78
N LEU A 51 8.69 -0.31 12.12
CA LEU A 51 8.17 -0.42 13.49
C LEU A 51 8.99 -1.38 14.37
N GLY A 52 9.81 -2.25 13.77
CA GLY A 52 10.56 -3.29 14.47
C GLY A 52 9.67 -4.39 15.07
N VAL A 53 8.46 -4.57 14.52
CA VAL A 53 7.50 -5.60 14.93
C VAL A 53 6.86 -6.24 13.71
N ASP A 54 6.56 -7.52 13.78
CA ASP A 54 5.86 -8.22 12.71
C ASP A 54 4.46 -7.61 12.49
N ALA A 55 4.07 -7.47 11.23
CA ALA A 55 2.79 -6.92 10.83
C ALA A 55 2.25 -7.66 9.60
N ASP A 56 0.96 -8.00 9.63
CA ASP A 56 0.27 -8.70 8.56
C ASP A 56 -1.02 -7.97 8.19
N VAL A 57 -1.38 -8.03 6.91
CA VAL A 57 -2.61 -7.44 6.39
C VAL A 57 -3.80 -8.36 6.67
N THR A 58 -4.68 -7.94 7.58
CA THR A 58 -5.90 -8.69 7.94
C THR A 58 -7.07 -8.40 6.99
N ALA A 59 -7.11 -7.20 6.41
CA ALA A 59 -8.06 -6.79 5.39
C ALA A 59 -7.38 -5.80 4.44
N LEU A 60 -7.74 -5.84 3.16
CA LEU A 60 -7.23 -4.93 2.13
C LEU A 60 -8.37 -4.55 1.20
N ASP A 61 -8.52 -3.27 0.96
CA ASP A 61 -9.45 -2.72 -0.01
C ASP A 61 -8.76 -1.67 -0.89
N VAL A 62 -9.27 -1.46 -2.10
CA VAL A 62 -8.78 -0.44 -3.03
C VAL A 62 -9.83 0.67 -3.08
N THR A 63 -9.50 1.82 -2.50
CA THR A 63 -10.44 2.95 -2.34
C THR A 63 -10.49 3.87 -3.56
N ALA A 64 -9.41 3.95 -4.34
CA ALA A 64 -9.31 4.75 -5.56
C ALA A 64 -8.32 4.13 -6.54
N VAL A 65 -8.55 4.37 -7.84
CA VAL A 65 -7.59 4.09 -8.91
C VAL A 65 -7.50 5.33 -9.79
N GLU A 66 -6.31 5.93 -9.82
CA GLU A 66 -6.06 7.19 -10.50
C GLU A 66 -5.00 6.98 -11.59
N GLY A 67 -5.03 7.81 -12.62
CA GLY A 67 -3.98 7.85 -13.61
C GLY A 67 -3.14 9.11 -13.43
N GLU A 68 -1.84 9.01 -13.64
CA GLU A 68 -0.89 10.07 -13.32
C GLU A 68 -0.91 11.20 -14.37
N GLU A 69 -0.85 10.83 -15.65
CA GLU A 69 -0.84 11.80 -16.76
C GLU A 69 -2.24 12.01 -17.36
N GLU A 70 -3.04 10.95 -17.40
CA GLU A 70 -4.40 10.95 -17.91
C GLU A 70 -5.34 10.26 -16.90
N PRO A 71 -6.62 10.66 -16.82
CA PRO A 71 -7.58 9.98 -15.95
C PRO A 71 -7.65 8.48 -16.22
N PHE A 72 -7.66 7.68 -15.16
CA PHE A 72 -7.90 6.24 -15.26
C PHE A 72 -9.31 5.95 -15.82
N GLU A 73 -10.30 6.65 -15.29
CA GLU A 73 -11.69 6.49 -15.70
C GLU A 73 -11.98 7.27 -16.99
N ARG A 74 -12.46 6.56 -18.00
CA ARG A 74 -12.95 7.15 -19.25
C ARG A 74 -14.45 6.87 -19.39
N PRO A 75 -15.32 7.87 -19.18
CA PRO A 75 -16.78 7.72 -19.17
C PRO A 75 -17.35 6.98 -20.40
N GLU A 76 -16.70 7.12 -21.55
CA GLU A 76 -17.03 6.45 -22.81
C GLU A 76 -17.00 4.91 -22.77
N PHE A 77 -16.30 4.30 -21.80
CA PHE A 77 -16.23 2.84 -21.63
C PHE A 77 -17.17 2.28 -20.56
N PHE A 78 -17.80 3.14 -19.75
CA PHE A 78 -18.78 2.73 -18.75
C PHE A 78 -20.19 2.79 -19.38
N ARG A 79 -20.62 1.68 -19.99
CA ARG A 79 -21.95 1.52 -20.58
C ARG A 79 -22.86 0.66 -19.72
#